data_AF-A0A1H4SEN1-F1
#
_entry.id   AF-A0A1H4SEN1-F1
#
_cell.length_a   1.000
_cell.length_b   1.000
_cell.length_c   1.000
_cell.angle_alpha   90.00
_cell.angle_beta   90.00
_cell.angle_gamma   90.00
#
_symmetry.space_group_name_H-M   'P 1'
#
loop_
_entity.id
_entity.type
_entity.pdbx_description
1 polymer ?
#
loop_
_entity_poly.entity_id
_entity_poly.type
_entity_poly.pdbx_seq_one_letter_code
_entity_poly.pdbx_strand_id
1 'polypeptide(L)'
;MIVNLEISPATLSELFSSAIEGGDPVTTASRGGWCDGIYWRRRKHRGDYWYSEPETFAGAILIDVIEVDDEQTGHKMKHRLDERRIATGLKAMAERFPGRFAQIFDGNIDAPCADAFLQACVFGEEKYA
;
A
#
# COMPACT_ATOMS: atom_id res chain seq x y z
N MET A 1 -4.98 -17.67 18.26
CA MET A 1 -5.04 -16.29 18.77
C MET A 1 -5.04 -15.37 17.54
N ILE A 2 -6.17 -14.73 17.23
CA ILE A 2 -6.22 -13.74 16.15
C ILE A 2 -5.71 -12.45 16.76
N VAL A 3 -4.48 -12.06 16.43
CA VAL A 3 -3.96 -10.73 16.78
C VAL A 3 -4.59 -9.78 15.77
N ASN A 4 -5.51 -8.94 16.22
CA ASN A 4 -5.96 -7.81 15.42
C ASN A 4 -4.82 -6.80 15.44
N LEU A 5 -4.04 -6.79 14.36
CA LEU A 5 -3.03 -5.77 14.12
C LEU A 5 -3.75 -4.50 13.70
N GLU A 6 -3.95 -3.60 14.65
CA GLU A 6 -4.50 -2.28 14.41
C GLU A 6 -3.37 -1.29 14.14
N ILE A 7 -3.44 -0.63 12.99
CA ILE A 7 -2.54 0.44 12.57
C ILE A 7 -3.33 1.74 12.55
N SER A 8 -2.70 2.84 12.94
CA SER A 8 -3.40 4.12 13.02
C SER A 8 -3.74 4.66 11.62
N PRO A 9 -4.84 5.43 11.46
CA PRO A 9 -5.13 6.13 10.21
C PRO A 9 -3.98 7.04 9.73
N ALA A 10 -3.24 7.65 10.66
CA ALA A 10 -2.07 8.47 10.34
C ALA A 10 -0.94 7.63 9.74
N THR A 11 -0.65 6.48 10.32
CA THR A 11 0.38 5.57 9.80
C THR A 11 -0.01 5.01 8.43
N LEU A 12 -1.29 4.71 8.20
CA LEU A 12 -1.78 4.34 6.86
C LEU A 12 -1.57 5.48 5.86
N SER A 13 -1.88 6.71 6.25
CA SER A 13 -1.66 7.89 5.43
C SER A 13 -0.19 8.05 5.03
N GLU A 14 0.74 7.90 5.99
CA GLU A 14 2.18 7.93 5.72
C GLU A 14 2.64 6.80 4.78
N LEU A 15 2.13 5.57 4.98
CA LEU A 15 2.44 4.43 4.10
C LEU A 15 1.98 4.67 2.66
N PHE A 16 0.73 5.11 2.46
CA PHE A 16 0.23 5.38 1.11
C PHE A 16 0.90 6.61 0.49
N SER A 17 1.16 7.66 1.27
CA SER A 17 1.91 8.83 0.77
C SER A 17 3.31 8.42 0.34
N SER A 18 4.01 7.61 1.13
CA SER A 18 5.35 7.11 0.81
C SER A 18 5.36 6.19 -0.42
N ALA A 19 4.36 5.32 -0.57
CA ALA A 19 4.24 4.45 -1.75
C ALA A 19 3.91 5.23 -3.03
N ILE A 20 3.10 6.29 -2.94
CA ILE A 20 2.64 7.07 -4.10
C ILE A 20 3.66 8.14 -4.50
N GLU A 21 4.25 8.85 -3.52
CA GLU A 21 5.10 10.01 -3.75
C GLU A 21 6.59 9.71 -3.57
N GLY A 22 6.94 8.73 -2.73
CA GLY A 22 8.34 8.39 -2.42
C GLY A 22 9.16 7.98 -3.64
N GLY A 23 8.48 7.62 -4.73
CA GLY A 23 9.09 7.46 -6.04
C GLY A 23 10.02 6.25 -6.11
N ASP A 24 9.74 5.21 -5.31
CA ASP A 24 10.40 3.92 -5.44
C ASP A 24 10.24 3.45 -6.90
N PRO A 25 11.34 3.24 -7.64
CA PRO A 25 11.28 2.78 -9.01
C PRO A 25 10.59 1.42 -9.13
N VAL A 26 10.57 0.60 -8.06
CA VAL A 26 9.89 -0.68 -8.01
C VAL A 26 8.39 -0.51 -7.93
N THR A 27 7.87 0.46 -7.17
CA THR A 27 6.42 0.69 -7.08
C THR A 27 5.89 1.40 -8.33
N THR A 28 6.57 2.42 -8.83
CA THR A 28 5.95 3.37 -9.76
C THR A 28 6.14 2.93 -11.22
N ALA A 29 5.05 2.60 -11.94
CA ALA A 29 5.11 2.14 -13.33
C ALA A 29 5.79 3.12 -14.31
N SER A 30 5.68 4.44 -14.09
CA SER A 30 6.37 5.44 -14.92
C SER A 30 7.91 5.36 -14.83
N ARG A 31 8.43 4.57 -13.87
CA ARG A 31 9.85 4.30 -13.65
C ARG A 31 10.22 2.82 -13.86
N GLY A 32 9.33 2.01 -14.44
CA GLY A 32 9.51 0.56 -14.62
C GLY A 32 9.08 -0.27 -13.41
N GLY A 33 8.20 0.29 -12.57
CA GLY A 33 7.65 -0.39 -11.41
C GLY A 33 6.36 -1.18 -11.69
N TRP A 34 5.92 -1.95 -10.70
CA TRP A 34 4.79 -2.89 -10.84
C TRP A 34 3.42 -2.22 -10.72
N CYS A 35 3.31 -1.00 -10.21
CA CYS A 35 2.02 -0.34 -9.94
C CYS A 35 1.78 0.88 -10.85
N ASP A 36 0.75 0.77 -11.69
CA ASP A 36 0.28 1.82 -12.61
C ASP A 36 -0.53 2.92 -11.92
N GLY A 37 -1.17 2.60 -10.79
CA GLY A 37 -1.89 3.61 -10.01
C GLY A 37 -2.64 3.07 -8.80
N ILE A 38 -2.90 3.97 -7.84
CA ILE A 38 -3.59 3.69 -6.58
C ILE A 38 -4.73 4.71 -6.43
N TYR A 39 -5.97 4.22 -6.33
CA TYR A 39 -7.15 5.06 -6.42
C TYR A 39 -8.15 4.81 -5.30
N TRP A 40 -8.59 5.87 -4.63
CA TRP A 40 -9.67 5.82 -3.66
C TRP A 40 -11.04 5.78 -4.33
N ARG A 41 -11.94 4.92 -3.84
CA ARG A 41 -13.27 4.71 -4.45
C ARG A 41 -14.40 5.56 -3.89
N ARG A 42 -14.24 6.27 -2.75
CA ARG A 42 -15.33 7.12 -2.24
C ARG A 42 -15.53 8.36 -3.11
N ARG A 43 -16.79 8.81 -3.16
CA ARG A 43 -17.22 9.95 -3.97
C ARG A 43 -16.73 11.26 -3.34
N LYS A 44 -15.95 12.05 -4.12
CA LYS A 44 -15.43 13.40 -3.81
C LYS A 44 -14.71 13.52 -2.46
N HIS A 45 -13.46 13.08 -2.38
CA HIS A 45 -12.50 13.81 -1.52
C HIS A 45 -12.28 15.21 -2.13
N ARG A 46 -12.05 16.22 -1.28
CA ARG A 46 -11.65 17.56 -1.73
C ARG A 46 -10.15 17.54 -2.08
N GLY A 47 -9.81 16.96 -3.23
CA GLY A 47 -8.44 16.96 -3.74
C GLY A 47 -7.99 15.60 -4.26
N ASP A 48 -6.90 15.60 -5.03
CA ASP A 48 -6.29 14.40 -5.61
C ASP A 48 -5.38 13.65 -4.61
N TYR A 49 -5.24 14.16 -3.38
CA TYR A 49 -4.30 13.70 -2.34
C TYR A 49 -5.00 13.01 -1.16
N TRP A 50 -6.02 12.20 -1.42
CA TRP A 50 -6.78 11.48 -0.37
C TRP A 50 -5.90 10.67 0.61
N TYR A 51 -4.73 10.23 0.15
CA TYR A 51 -3.78 9.39 0.88
C TYR A 51 -2.97 10.17 1.92
N SER A 52 -2.89 11.51 1.83
CA SER A 52 -2.22 12.36 2.83
C SER A 52 -3.17 12.88 3.91
N GLU A 53 -4.44 12.45 3.88
CA GLU A 53 -5.47 12.81 4.86
C GLU A 53 -5.76 11.60 5.76
N PRO A 54 -5.25 11.54 7.01
CA PRO A 54 -5.52 10.44 7.95
C PRO A 54 -7.00 10.14 8.14
N GLU A 55 -7.87 11.15 8.09
CA GLU A 55 -9.31 11.03 8.25
C GLU A 55 -9.95 10.14 7.17
N THR A 56 -9.33 10.03 5.99
CA THR A 56 -9.75 9.13 4.91
C THR A 56 -9.74 7.68 5.36
N PHE A 57 -8.75 7.31 6.19
CA PHE A 57 -8.55 5.95 6.69
C PHE A 57 -9.30 5.67 8.01
N ALA A 58 -9.95 6.66 8.60
CA ALA A 58 -10.79 6.47 9.79
C ALA A 58 -12.15 5.81 9.47
N GLY A 59 -12.53 5.77 8.19
CA GLY A 59 -13.75 5.12 7.71
C GLY A 59 -13.47 3.85 6.92
N ALA A 60 -14.52 3.34 6.26
CA ALA A 60 -14.42 2.16 5.43
C ALA A 60 -13.36 2.34 4.32
N ILE A 61 -12.35 1.47 4.29
CA ILE A 61 -11.24 1.52 3.35
C ILE A 61 -11.63 0.79 2.07
N LEU A 62 -11.49 1.48 0.94
CA LEU A 62 -11.76 0.89 -0.37
C LEU A 62 -10.87 1.53 -1.43
N ILE A 63 -9.74 0.86 -1.69
CA ILE A 63 -8.70 1.30 -2.62
C ILE A 63 -8.61 0.30 -3.76
N ASP A 64 -8.58 0.80 -4.99
CA ASP A 64 -8.25 -0.01 -6.17
C ASP A 64 -6.75 0.25 -6.51
N VAL A 65 -5.93 -0.80 -6.58
CA VAL A 65 -4.51 -0.79 -6.99
C VAL A 65 -4.40 -1.43 -8.36
N ILE A 66 -3.69 -0.80 -9.29
CA ILE A 66 -3.53 -1.28 -10.67
C ILE A 66 -2.12 -1.83 -10.83
N GLU A 67 -1.99 -3.15 -10.89
CA GLU A 67 -0.75 -3.86 -11.21
C GLU A 67 -0.52 -3.85 -12.72
N VAL A 68 0.73 -3.62 -13.12
CA VAL A 68 1.27 -3.95 -14.44
C VAL A 68 1.73 -5.40 -14.38
N ASP A 69 0.88 -6.30 -14.85
CA ASP A 69 1.10 -7.75 -14.78
C ASP A 69 2.12 -8.22 -15.84
N ASP A 70 2.15 -7.52 -16.97
CA ASP A 70 3.10 -7.78 -18.06
C ASP A 70 3.51 -6.46 -18.73
N GLU A 71 4.78 -6.09 -18.60
CA GLU A 71 5.35 -4.88 -19.20
C GLU A 71 5.41 -4.93 -20.73
N GLN A 72 5.48 -6.13 -21.33
CA GLN A 72 5.56 -6.29 -22.79
C GLN A 72 4.20 -6.13 -23.45
N THR A 73 3.14 -6.63 -22.80
CA THR A 73 1.77 -6.53 -23.33
C THR A 73 0.99 -5.35 -22.77
N GLY A 74 1.48 -4.73 -21.70
CA GLY A 74 0.77 -3.67 -20.97
C GLY A 74 -0.48 -4.20 -20.28
N HIS A 75 -0.57 -5.50 -20.00
CA HIS A 75 -1.70 -6.09 -19.30
C HIS A 75 -1.79 -5.52 -17.88
N LYS A 76 -2.98 -5.06 -17.50
CA LYS A 76 -3.24 -4.43 -16.20
C LYS A 76 -4.21 -5.27 -15.39
N MET A 77 -3.83 -5.60 -14.17
CA MET A 77 -4.71 -6.27 -13.22
C MET A 77 -5.15 -5.31 -12.12
N LYS A 78 -6.45 -5.30 -11.81
CA LYS A 78 -6.97 -4.48 -10.72
C LYS A 78 -7.13 -5.31 -9.45
N HIS A 79 -6.46 -4.87 -8.39
CA HIS A 79 -6.59 -5.40 -7.04
C HIS A 79 -7.44 -4.46 -6.18
N ARG A 80 -8.22 -5.04 -5.27
CA ARG A 80 -8.99 -4.27 -4.31
C ARG A 80 -8.44 -4.48 -2.91
N LEU A 81 -8.16 -3.37 -2.23
CA LEU A 81 -7.80 -3.35 -0.83
C LEU A 81 -8.98 -2.85 0.01
N ASP A 82 -9.27 -3.63 1.04
CA ASP A 82 -10.15 -3.33 2.15
C ASP A 82 -9.38 -3.53 3.47
N GLU A 83 -10.03 -3.32 4.61
CA GLU A 83 -9.40 -3.47 5.93
C GLU A 83 -8.86 -4.89 6.14
N ARG A 84 -9.52 -5.90 5.58
CA ARG A 84 -9.08 -7.30 5.70
C ARG A 84 -7.77 -7.53 4.94
N ARG A 85 -7.64 -6.98 3.73
CA ARG A 85 -6.40 -7.05 2.93
C ARG A 85 -5.25 -6.32 3.61
N ILE A 86 -5.50 -5.16 4.19
CA ILE A 86 -4.51 -4.42 5.00
C ILE A 86 -4.04 -5.26 6.19
N ALA A 87 -4.97 -5.81 6.98
CA ALA A 87 -4.62 -6.66 8.11
C ALA A 87 -3.83 -7.91 7.69
N THR A 88 -4.17 -8.49 6.53
CA THR A 88 -3.44 -9.63 5.95
C THR A 88 -2.03 -9.22 5.54
N GLY A 89 -1.86 -8.04 4.91
CA GLY A 89 -0.57 -7.50 4.53
C GLY A 89 0.33 -7.22 5.74
N LEU A 90 -0.20 -6.58 6.78
CA LEU A 90 0.53 -6.36 8.04
C LEU A 90 0.98 -7.67 8.68
N LYS A 91 0.12 -8.69 8.67
CA LYS A 91 0.48 -10.02 9.18
C LYS A 91 1.60 -10.64 8.33
N ALA A 92 1.51 -10.56 7.01
CA ALA A 92 2.56 -11.07 6.11
C ALA A 92 3.89 -10.33 6.34
N MET A 93 3.85 -9.02 6.56
CA MET A 93 5.04 -8.25 6.93
C MET A 93 5.64 -8.68 8.27
N ALA A 94 4.82 -8.88 9.29
CA ALA A 94 5.31 -9.37 10.58
C ALA A 94 6.00 -10.73 10.48
N GLU A 95 5.49 -11.62 9.62
CA GLU A 95 6.01 -12.98 9.43
C GLU A 95 7.25 -13.02 8.53
N ARG A 96 7.30 -12.20 7.47
CA ARG A 96 8.31 -12.32 6.40
C ARG A 96 9.31 -11.17 6.34
N PHE A 97 8.90 -9.98 6.79
CA PHE A 97 9.67 -8.74 6.69
C PHE A 97 9.74 -8.01 8.05
N PRO A 98 10.19 -8.67 9.14
CA PRO A 98 10.08 -8.13 10.50
C PRO A 98 10.81 -6.79 10.69
N GLY A 99 11.90 -6.55 9.95
CA GLY A 99 12.63 -5.28 9.99
C GLY A 99 11.80 -4.12 9.42
N ARG A 100 11.19 -4.30 8.23
CA ARG A 100 10.28 -3.32 7.63
C ARG A 100 9.00 -3.15 8.44
N PHE A 101 8.50 -4.25 8.99
CA PHE A 101 7.36 -4.20 9.90
C PHE A 101 7.66 -3.34 11.13
N ALA A 102 8.84 -3.46 11.74
CA ALA A 102 9.25 -2.61 12.86
C ALA A 102 9.34 -1.13 12.48
N GLN A 103 9.86 -0.81 11.27
CA GLN A 103 9.93 0.57 10.77
C GLN A 103 8.57 1.28 10.78
N ILE A 104 7.48 0.56 10.49
CA ILE A 104 6.12 1.11 10.52
C ILE A 104 5.74 1.59 11.93
N PHE A 105 6.08 0.83 12.98
CA PHE A 105 5.74 1.19 14.36
C PHE A 105 6.71 2.22 14.95
N ASP A 106 7.95 2.26 14.46
CA ASP A 106 8.93 3.28 14.83
C ASP A 106 8.67 4.62 14.11
N GLY A 107 7.71 4.66 13.17
CA GLY A 107 7.41 5.85 12.37
C GLY A 107 8.51 6.23 11.38
N ASN A 108 9.42 5.30 11.07
CA ASN A 108 10.52 5.48 10.13
C ASN A 108 10.19 4.84 8.77
N ILE A 109 9.05 5.23 8.21
CA ILE A 109 8.53 4.69 6.95
C ILE A 109 9.29 5.34 5.78
N ASP A 110 9.96 4.52 4.98
CA ASP A 110 10.56 4.92 3.71
C ASP A 110 9.82 4.31 2.50
N ALA A 111 10.20 4.71 1.30
CA ALA A 111 9.54 4.24 0.08
C ALA A 111 9.63 2.70 -0.10
N PRO A 112 10.78 2.04 0.14
CA PRO A 112 10.88 0.58 0.10
C PRO A 112 10.01 -0.13 1.14
N CYS A 113 9.89 0.42 2.36
CA CYS A 113 9.00 -0.11 3.39
C CYS A 113 7.53 -0.01 2.95
N ALA A 114 7.15 1.14 2.38
CA ALA A 114 5.80 1.39 1.90
C ALA A 114 5.43 0.52 0.69
N ASP A 115 6.37 0.29 -0.22
CA ASP A 115 6.22 -0.63 -1.34
C ASP A 115 5.99 -2.08 -0.86
N ALA A 116 6.85 -2.56 0.04
CA ALA A 116 6.72 -3.89 0.62
C ALA A 116 5.39 -4.08 1.36
N PHE A 117 4.93 -3.04 2.07
CA PHE A 117 3.60 -3.02 2.67
C PHE A 117 2.50 -3.16 1.63
N LEU A 118 2.54 -2.37 0.55
CA LEU A 118 1.54 -2.38 -0.50
C LEU A 118 1.49 -3.74 -1.21
N GLN A 119 2.66 -4.29 -1.55
CA GLN A 119 2.78 -5.63 -2.14
C GLN A 119 2.25 -6.71 -1.19
N ALA A 120 2.58 -6.64 0.10
CA ALA A 120 2.03 -7.56 1.09
C ALA A 120 0.50 -7.48 1.18
N CYS A 121 -0.10 -6.29 1.05
CA CYS A 121 -1.55 -6.12 1.03
C CYS A 121 -2.20 -6.72 -0.22
N VAL A 122 -1.54 -6.60 -1.37
CA VAL A 122 -2.05 -7.04 -2.67
C VAL A 122 -1.82 -8.55 -2.87
N PHE A 123 -0.58 -9.00 -2.75
CA PHE A 123 -0.12 -10.34 -3.10
C PHE A 123 0.06 -11.27 -1.88
N GLY A 124 0.15 -10.71 -0.67
CA GLY A 124 0.53 -11.47 0.53
C GLY A 124 2.04 -11.72 0.66
N GLU A 125 2.84 -11.13 -0.24
CA GLU A 125 4.30 -11.22 -0.28
C GLU A 125 4.91 -10.07 -1.09
N GLU A 126 6.24 -9.93 -1.03
CA GLU A 126 7.00 -9.06 -1.92
C GLU A 126 7.27 -9.85 -3.21
N LYS A 127 6.51 -9.53 -4.26
CA LYS A 127 6.58 -10.16 -5.59
C LYS A 127 7.62 -9.47 -6.48
N TYR A 128 7.82 -8.17 -6.31
CA TYR A 128 8.72 -7.30 -7.07
C TYR A 128 9.76 -6.70 -6.12
N ALA A 129 11.05 -6.73 -6.50
CA ALA A 129 12.16 -6.26 -5.67
C ALA A 129 13.28 -5.67 -6.52
#